data_AF-A0A8A4THZ4-F1
#
_entry.id   AF-A0A8A4THZ4-F1
#
_cell.length_a   1.000
_cell.length_b   1.000
_cell.length_c   1.000
_cell.angle_alpha   90.00
_cell.angle_beta   90.00
_cell.angle_gamma   90.00
#
_symmetry.space_group_name_H-M   'P 1'
#
loop_
_entity.id
_entity.type
_entity.pdbx_description
1 polymer ?
#
loop_
_entity_poly.entity_id
_entity_poly.type
_entity_poly.pdbx_seq_one_letter_code
_entity_poly.pdbx_strand_id
1 'polypeptide(L)'
;MQHYTDKVNQWLSQIGEEVIGGLYLDPEGNCSFTTEDDLDLDLDLLPDGDSLYVSIPLIPASGEFPERMLEFALTLNLFQDDMKGGAISLDPQSGELQYGNAIELENQDFESFDTLLTEFGRIANQLKMQLQLHALDDTPAPDGSNAFDADGTAYAETTGQDPDPQPWEIPSPEPGRLVNIMHFA
;
A
#
# COMPACT_ATOMS: atom_id res chain seq x y z
N MET A 1 -26.44 -1.56 19.51
CA MET A 1 -26.69 -0.84 18.25
C MET A 1 -26.76 0.68 18.44
N GLN A 2 -27.87 1.30 18.88
CA GLN A 2 -28.01 2.77 18.85
C GLN A 2 -26.93 3.57 19.61
N HIS A 3 -26.44 3.06 20.75
CA HIS A 3 -25.42 3.73 21.55
C HIS A 3 -24.09 3.94 20.80
N TYR A 4 -23.62 2.93 20.06
CA TYR A 4 -22.33 3.03 19.35
C TYR A 4 -22.45 3.79 18.03
N THR A 5 -23.61 3.75 17.38
CA THR A 5 -23.90 4.62 16.22
C THR A 5 -23.76 6.09 16.60
N ASP A 6 -24.37 6.53 17.70
CA ASP A 6 -24.27 7.93 18.15
C ASP A 6 -22.83 8.30 18.52
N LYS A 7 -22.11 7.38 19.18
CA LYS A 7 -20.70 7.56 19.57
C LYS A 7 -19.79 7.74 18.34
N VAL A 8 -19.90 6.85 17.35
CA VAL A 8 -19.12 6.90 16.11
C VAL A 8 -19.50 8.15 15.30
N ASN A 9 -20.78 8.48 15.17
CA ASN A 9 -21.22 9.70 14.49
C ASN A 9 -20.68 10.97 15.15
N GLN A 10 -20.59 11.02 16.47
CA GLN A 10 -19.97 12.15 17.17
C GLN A 10 -18.48 12.29 16.81
N TRP A 11 -17.76 11.18 16.70
CA TRP A 11 -16.35 11.18 16.31
C TRP A 11 -16.16 11.55 14.85
N LEU A 12 -16.93 10.94 13.95
CA LEU A 12 -16.92 11.25 12.52
C LEU A 12 -17.29 12.71 12.24
N SER A 13 -18.24 13.28 12.98
CA SER A 13 -18.58 14.69 12.83
C SER A 13 -17.41 15.62 13.14
N GLN A 14 -16.56 15.26 14.12
CA GLN A 14 -15.38 16.05 14.50
C GLN A 14 -14.28 15.93 13.45
N ILE A 15 -14.05 14.72 12.92
CA ILE A 15 -13.07 14.50 11.84
C ILE A 15 -13.49 15.23 10.56
N GLY A 16 -14.77 15.15 10.19
CA GLY A 16 -15.28 15.73 8.94
C GLY A 16 -15.65 17.21 9.01
N GLU A 17 -15.58 17.87 10.18
CA GLU A 17 -16.05 19.24 10.38
C GLU A 17 -15.31 20.23 9.46
N GLU A 18 -13.99 20.06 9.32
CA GLU A 18 -13.14 20.98 8.55
C GLU A 18 -13.24 20.76 7.04
N VAL A 19 -13.61 19.56 6.57
CA VAL A 19 -13.51 19.18 5.15
C VAL A 19 -14.86 19.28 4.43
N ILE A 20 -15.93 18.72 5.00
CA ILE A 20 -17.22 18.55 4.30
C ILE A 20 -18.47 18.87 5.14
N GLY A 21 -18.30 19.47 6.32
CA GLY A 21 -19.42 19.78 7.22
C GLY A 21 -19.89 18.60 8.09
N GLY A 22 -19.00 17.63 8.31
CA GLY A 22 -19.19 16.46 9.16
C GLY A 22 -19.40 15.15 8.37
N LEU A 23 -18.90 14.05 8.94
CA LEU A 23 -19.10 12.68 8.46
C LEU A 23 -20.08 11.94 9.38
N TYR A 24 -20.88 11.05 8.80
CA TYR A 24 -21.88 10.27 9.53
C TYR A 24 -22.05 8.89 8.89
N LEU A 25 -22.34 7.89 9.72
CA LEU A 25 -22.85 6.60 9.29
C LEU A 25 -24.25 6.76 8.68
N ASP A 26 -24.49 6.06 7.59
CA ASP A 26 -25.78 5.92 6.94
C ASP A 26 -26.75 5.03 7.77
N PRO A 27 -28.02 4.86 7.35
CA PRO A 27 -28.97 4.00 8.06
C PRO A 27 -28.56 2.52 8.15
N GLU A 28 -27.70 2.07 7.24
CA GLU A 28 -27.15 0.72 7.18
C GLU A 28 -25.91 0.56 8.08
N GLY A 29 -25.38 1.66 8.60
CA GLY A 29 -24.23 1.68 9.51
C GLY A 29 -22.90 1.86 8.80
N ASN A 30 -22.88 2.38 7.57
CA ASN A 30 -21.67 2.56 6.77
C ASN A 30 -21.31 4.03 6.60
N CYS A 31 -20.02 4.34 6.46
CA CYS A 31 -19.54 5.66 6.07
C CYS A 31 -18.30 5.53 5.19
N SER A 32 -18.30 6.19 4.05
CA SER A 32 -17.16 6.22 3.13
C SER A 32 -16.71 7.65 2.89
N PHE A 33 -15.41 7.90 2.91
CA PHE A 33 -14.85 9.21 2.59
C PHE A 33 -13.40 9.12 2.10
N THR A 34 -13.00 10.11 1.31
CA THR A 34 -11.61 10.23 0.86
C THR A 34 -10.83 11.11 1.82
N THR A 35 -9.69 10.63 2.28
CA THR A 35 -8.76 11.37 3.15
C THR A 35 -7.98 12.43 2.36
N GLU A 36 -7.24 13.29 3.05
CA GLU A 36 -6.36 14.29 2.40
C GLU A 36 -5.24 13.65 1.55
N ASP A 37 -4.87 12.40 1.86
CA ASP A 37 -3.86 11.62 1.15
C ASP A 37 -4.43 10.84 -0.06
N ASP A 38 -5.65 11.16 -0.52
CA ASP A 38 -6.33 10.48 -1.65
C ASP A 38 -6.53 8.98 -1.40
N LEU A 39 -6.77 8.61 -0.14
CA LEU A 39 -7.20 7.27 0.26
C LEU A 39 -8.69 7.25 0.51
N ASP A 40 -9.39 6.35 -0.17
CA ASP A 40 -10.79 6.03 0.12
C ASP A 40 -10.84 5.14 1.35
N LEU A 41 -11.50 5.61 2.39
CA LEU A 41 -11.66 4.93 3.66
C LEU A 41 -13.13 4.59 3.86
N ASP A 42 -13.40 3.30 4.05
CA ASP A 42 -14.71 2.73 4.29
C ASP A 42 -14.83 2.28 5.75
N LEU A 43 -15.96 2.58 6.37
CA LEU A 43 -16.31 2.23 7.74
C LEU A 43 -17.62 1.48 7.74
N ASP A 44 -17.64 0.28 8.33
CA ASP A 44 -18.83 -0.55 8.47
C ASP A 44 -19.06 -0.91 9.95
N LEU A 45 -20.10 -0.35 10.56
CA LEU A 45 -20.50 -0.73 11.91
C LEU A 45 -21.15 -2.12 11.86
N LEU A 46 -20.52 -3.11 12.50
CA LEU A 46 -20.97 -4.49 12.42
C LEU A 46 -22.35 -4.68 13.08
N PRO A 47 -23.13 -5.72 12.70
CA PRO A 47 -24.49 -5.92 13.21
C PRO A 47 -24.61 -6.13 14.73
N ASP A 48 -23.55 -6.55 15.41
CA ASP A 48 -23.52 -6.58 16.88
C ASP A 48 -23.52 -5.16 17.48
N GLY A 49 -22.97 -4.21 16.73
CA GLY A 49 -22.81 -2.81 17.06
C GLY A 49 -21.63 -2.53 17.98
N ASP A 50 -20.83 -3.53 18.32
CA ASP A 50 -19.75 -3.40 19.30
C ASP A 50 -18.38 -3.22 18.61
N SER A 51 -18.32 -3.53 17.31
CA SER A 51 -17.13 -3.39 16.48
C SER A 51 -17.39 -2.57 15.22
N LEU A 52 -16.39 -1.79 14.84
CA LEU A 52 -16.34 -1.04 13.59
C LEU A 52 -15.29 -1.67 12.69
N TYR A 53 -15.68 -2.14 11.52
CA TYR A 53 -14.72 -2.55 10.49
C TYR A 53 -14.29 -1.33 9.70
N VAL A 54 -12.98 -1.22 9.45
CA VAL A 54 -12.38 -0.14 8.67
C VAL A 54 -11.62 -0.78 7.54
N SER A 55 -11.81 -0.29 6.32
CA SER A 55 -11.08 -0.77 5.13
C SER A 55 -10.64 0.37 4.22
N ILE A 56 -9.51 0.13 3.54
CA ILE A 56 -8.99 0.99 2.47
C ILE A 56 -8.66 0.11 1.26
N PRO A 57 -9.21 0.38 0.08
CA PRO A 57 -8.77 -0.24 -1.17
C PRO A 57 -7.29 0.07 -1.46
N LEU A 58 -6.48 -0.98 -1.64
CA LEU A 58 -5.06 -0.85 -1.96
C LEU A 58 -4.84 -0.86 -3.48
N ILE A 59 -5.34 -1.89 -4.15
CA ILE A 59 -5.14 -2.12 -5.58
C ILE A 59 -6.49 -2.38 -6.24
N PRO A 60 -6.88 -1.56 -7.24
CA PRO A 60 -8.16 -1.73 -7.92
C PRO A 60 -8.20 -3.01 -8.76
N ALA A 61 -9.40 -3.54 -8.94
CA ALA A 61 -9.67 -4.70 -9.77
C ALA A 61 -9.45 -4.35 -11.25
N SER A 62 -8.25 -4.61 -11.76
CA SER A 62 -7.92 -4.42 -13.19
C SER A 62 -7.96 -5.74 -13.99
N GLY A 63 -8.36 -6.84 -13.34
CA GLY A 63 -8.36 -8.20 -13.90
C GLY A 63 -7.96 -9.22 -12.83
N GLU A 64 -7.37 -10.34 -13.26
CA GLU A 64 -6.77 -11.30 -12.33
C GLU A 64 -5.46 -10.73 -11.77
N PHE A 65 -5.30 -10.79 -10.45
CA PHE A 65 -4.02 -10.45 -9.82
C PHE A 65 -2.96 -11.49 -10.18
N PRO A 66 -1.70 -11.07 -10.45
CA PRO A 66 -0.58 -12.01 -10.55
C PRO A 66 -0.47 -12.85 -9.27
N GLU A 67 -0.25 -14.16 -9.41
CA GLU A 67 -0.13 -15.09 -8.27
C GLU A 67 0.90 -14.60 -7.24
N ARG A 68 2.05 -14.09 -7.72
CA ARG A 68 3.11 -13.52 -6.87
C ARG A 68 2.67 -12.31 -6.05
N MET A 69 1.79 -11.47 -6.59
CA MET A 69 1.22 -10.34 -5.83
C MET A 69 0.37 -10.86 -4.68
N LEU A 70 -0.45 -11.89 -4.92
CA LEU A 70 -1.27 -12.51 -3.88
C LEU A 70 -0.40 -13.22 -2.83
N GLU A 71 0.64 -13.94 -3.24
CA GLU A 71 1.62 -14.55 -2.33
C GLU A 71 2.33 -13.50 -1.47
N PHE A 72 2.70 -12.36 -2.07
CA PHE A 72 3.32 -11.26 -1.36
C PHE A 72 2.36 -10.59 -0.37
N ALA A 73 1.10 -10.34 -0.76
CA ALA A 73 0.06 -9.85 0.14
C ALA A 73 -0.15 -10.79 1.34
N LEU A 74 -0.19 -12.11 1.10
CA LEU A 74 -0.25 -13.11 2.16
C LEU A 74 1.00 -13.11 3.05
N THR A 75 2.17 -12.85 2.48
CA THR A 75 3.42 -12.73 3.24
C THR A 75 3.38 -11.51 4.16
N LEU A 76 2.88 -10.37 3.69
CA LEU A 76 2.70 -9.17 4.53
C LEU A 76 1.78 -9.46 5.72
N ASN A 77 0.71 -10.24 5.51
CA ASN A 77 -0.19 -10.67 6.58
C ASN A 77 0.49 -11.50 7.69
N LEU A 78 1.68 -12.06 7.47
CA LEU A 78 2.42 -12.77 8.52
C LEU A 78 3.02 -11.81 9.57
N PHE A 79 3.12 -10.51 9.28
CA PHE A 79 3.74 -9.49 10.13
C PHE A 79 2.68 -8.56 10.76
N GLN A 80 1.74 -9.14 11.50
CA GLN A 80 0.58 -8.44 12.06
C GLN A 80 0.92 -7.28 13.03
N ASP A 81 2.07 -7.32 13.69
CA ASP A 81 2.51 -6.24 14.59
C ASP A 81 2.80 -4.94 13.82
N ASP A 82 3.36 -5.07 12.61
CA ASP A 82 3.63 -3.95 11.70
C ASP A 82 2.33 -3.44 11.08
N MET A 83 1.37 -4.34 10.87
CA MET A 83 0.02 -4.05 10.37
C MET A 83 -0.96 -3.63 11.46
N LYS A 84 -0.53 -3.49 12.72
CA LYS A 84 -1.40 -3.08 13.84
C LYS A 84 -2.71 -3.88 13.96
N GLY A 85 -2.63 -5.18 13.68
CA GLY A 85 -3.77 -6.11 13.73
C GLY A 85 -4.68 -6.09 12.49
N GLY A 86 -4.39 -5.24 11.49
CA GLY A 86 -5.06 -5.28 10.21
C GLY A 86 -4.49 -6.35 9.27
N ALA A 87 -5.26 -6.68 8.23
CA ALA A 87 -4.89 -7.67 7.23
C ALA A 87 -5.28 -7.21 5.82
N ILE A 88 -4.50 -7.65 4.84
CA ILE A 88 -4.84 -7.54 3.42
C ILE A 88 -5.81 -8.68 3.09
N SER A 89 -6.93 -8.34 2.46
CA SER A 89 -7.92 -9.29 1.96
C SER A 89 -8.29 -8.98 0.51
N LEU A 90 -8.86 -9.96 -0.18
CA LEU A 90 -9.48 -9.77 -1.49
C LEU A 90 -10.98 -9.59 -1.25
N ASP A 91 -11.52 -8.43 -1.58
CA ASP A 91 -12.97 -8.23 -1.54
C ASP A 91 -13.60 -8.99 -2.72
N PRO A 92 -14.46 -9.99 -2.48
CA PRO A 92 -15.11 -10.74 -3.55
C PRO A 92 -16.13 -9.92 -4.36
N GLN A 93 -16.61 -8.78 -3.85
CA GLN A 93 -17.60 -7.96 -4.55
C GLN A 93 -16.94 -7.03 -5.57
N SER A 94 -15.98 -6.23 -5.12
CA SER A 94 -15.22 -5.32 -6.00
C SER A 94 -14.11 -6.03 -6.77
N GLY A 95 -13.58 -7.14 -6.23
CA GLY A 95 -12.39 -7.79 -6.73
C GLY A 95 -11.10 -7.07 -6.35
N GLU A 96 -11.14 -6.14 -5.39
CA GLU A 96 -9.99 -5.32 -4.99
C GLU A 96 -9.21 -5.97 -3.86
N LEU A 97 -7.89 -5.74 -3.85
CA LEU A 97 -7.11 -5.96 -2.63
C LEU A 97 -7.36 -4.79 -1.69
N GLN A 98 -7.80 -5.07 -0.48
CA GLN A 98 -8.09 -4.08 0.55
C GLN A 98 -7.29 -4.38 1.81
N TYR A 99 -6.91 -3.32 2.53
CA TYR A 99 -6.40 -3.42 3.88
C TYR A 99 -7.55 -3.16 4.86
N GLY A 100 -7.80 -4.08 5.76
CA GLY A 100 -8.94 -4.03 6.68
C GLY A 100 -8.55 -4.32 8.13
N ASN A 101 -9.28 -3.73 9.08
CA ASN A 101 -9.14 -4.03 10.51
C ASN A 101 -10.48 -3.86 11.24
N ALA A 102 -10.71 -4.65 12.30
CA ALA A 102 -11.86 -4.53 13.17
C ALA A 102 -11.47 -3.83 14.48
N ILE A 103 -12.21 -2.80 14.85
CA ILE A 103 -11.97 -1.98 16.03
C ILE A 103 -13.09 -2.22 17.04
N GLU A 104 -12.75 -2.72 18.22
CA GLU A 104 -13.70 -2.81 19.35
C GLU A 104 -14.00 -1.41 19.90
N LEU A 105 -15.27 -1.04 20.02
CA LEU A 105 -15.68 0.33 20.36
C LEU A 105 -15.83 0.58 21.87
N GLU A 106 -15.89 -0.47 22.69
CA GLU A 106 -16.21 -0.37 24.13
C GLU A 106 -15.26 0.57 24.86
N ASN A 107 -13.95 0.40 24.64
CA ASN A 107 -12.90 1.12 25.37
C ASN A 107 -12.24 2.23 24.56
N GLN A 108 -12.80 2.57 23.39
CA GLN A 108 -12.28 3.64 22.53
C GLN A 108 -12.82 5.01 22.97
N ASP A 109 -11.96 6.01 22.95
CA ASP A 109 -12.34 7.42 22.97
C ASP A 109 -12.02 8.08 21.63
N PHE A 110 -12.34 9.36 21.49
CA PHE A 110 -12.13 10.09 20.25
C PHE A 110 -10.64 10.15 19.86
N GLU A 111 -9.77 10.45 20.82
CA GLU A 111 -8.33 10.61 20.57
C GLU A 111 -7.69 9.30 20.10
N SER A 112 -8.06 8.17 20.73
CA SER A 112 -7.60 6.84 20.35
C SER A 112 -8.12 6.45 18.96
N PHE A 113 -9.38 6.77 18.66
CA PHE A 113 -10.00 6.52 17.36
C PHE A 113 -9.34 7.32 16.23
N ASP A 114 -9.13 8.62 16.43
CA ASP A 114 -8.47 9.52 15.47
C ASP A 114 -7.02 9.10 15.18
N THR A 115 -6.28 8.77 16.24
CA THR A 115 -4.92 8.22 16.12
C THR A 115 -4.91 6.92 15.33
N LEU A 116 -5.89 6.04 15.57
CA LEU A 116 -6.01 4.77 14.87
C LEU A 116 -6.26 4.99 13.38
N LEU A 117 -7.22 5.84 12.99
CA LEU A 117 -7.50 6.12 11.58
C LEU A 117 -6.29 6.75 10.86
N THR A 118 -5.58 7.66 11.52
CA THR A 118 -4.35 8.27 11.00
C THR A 118 -3.28 7.22 10.73
N GLU A 119 -3.00 6.35 11.71
CA GLU A 119 -2.04 5.26 11.55
C GLU A 119 -2.50 4.24 10.50
N PHE A 120 -3.80 3.97 10.43
CA PHE A 120 -4.39 3.06 9.47
C PHE A 120 -4.17 3.53 8.03
N GLY A 121 -4.44 4.81 7.74
CA GLY A 121 -4.15 5.43 6.45
C GLY A 121 -2.65 5.41 6.11
N ARG A 122 -1.78 5.72 7.09
CA ARG A 122 -0.32 5.66 6.91
C ARG A 122 0.15 4.26 6.51
N ILE A 123 -0.35 3.22 7.18
CA ILE A 123 -0.02 1.82 6.87
C ILE A 123 -0.57 1.44 5.49
N ALA A 124 -1.82 1.79 5.17
CA ALA A 124 -2.42 1.52 3.87
C ALA A 124 -1.58 2.08 2.72
N ASN A 125 -1.13 3.34 2.84
CA ASN A 125 -0.23 3.97 1.87
C ASN A 125 1.09 3.20 1.70
N GLN A 126 1.69 2.73 2.79
CA GLN A 126 2.91 1.92 2.74
C GLN A 126 2.68 0.58 2.03
N LEU A 127 1.59 -0.11 2.36
CA LEU A 127 1.22 -1.39 1.75
C LEU A 127 0.94 -1.22 0.25
N LYS A 128 0.19 -0.16 -0.13
CA LYS A 128 -0.10 0.19 -1.53
C LYS A 128 1.18 0.36 -2.34
N MET A 129 2.15 1.13 -1.82
CA MET A 129 3.45 1.29 -2.47
C MET A 129 4.23 -0.03 -2.58
N GLN A 130 4.26 -0.85 -1.53
CA GLN A 130 4.98 -2.13 -1.55
C GLN A 130 4.37 -3.10 -2.57
N LEU A 131 3.04 -3.22 -2.62
CA LEU A 131 2.34 -4.07 -3.59
C LEU A 131 2.59 -3.59 -5.02
N GLN A 132 2.53 -2.28 -5.27
CA GLN A 132 2.80 -1.71 -6.59
C GLN A 132 4.24 -1.92 -7.04
N LEU A 133 5.22 -1.72 -6.15
CA LEU A 133 6.63 -1.97 -6.46
C LEU A 133 6.88 -3.45 -6.75
N HIS A 134 6.28 -4.36 -5.99
CA HIS A 134 6.40 -5.79 -6.22
C HIS A 134 5.77 -6.22 -7.55
N ALA A 135 4.67 -5.56 -7.96
CA ALA A 135 4.04 -5.79 -9.26
C ALA A 135 4.97 -5.43 -10.45
N LEU A 136 5.81 -4.40 -10.30
CA LEU A 136 6.72 -3.93 -11.34
C LEU A 136 7.96 -4.82 -11.49
N ASP A 137 8.38 -5.47 -10.40
CA ASP A 137 9.52 -6.41 -10.41
C ASP A 137 9.18 -7.74 -11.13
N ASP A 138 7.90 -7.96 -11.44
CA ASP A 138 7.43 -9.06 -12.27
C ASP A 138 7.66 -8.84 -13.78
N THR A 139 8.61 -7.97 -14.12
CA THR A 139 9.17 -7.94 -15.47
C THR A 139 9.74 -9.32 -15.72
N PRO A 140 9.22 -10.10 -16.69
CA PRO A 140 9.76 -11.43 -16.96
C PRO A 140 11.25 -11.25 -17.21
N ALA A 141 12.08 -11.99 -16.45
CA ALA A 141 13.48 -12.12 -16.78
C ALA A 141 13.53 -12.39 -18.30
N PRO A 142 14.35 -11.66 -19.08
CA PRO A 142 14.44 -11.89 -20.51
C PRO A 142 14.62 -13.39 -20.67
N ASP A 143 13.68 -14.00 -21.38
CA ASP A 143 13.59 -15.44 -21.58
C ASP A 143 15.02 -15.94 -21.80
N GLY A 144 15.55 -16.61 -20.78
CA GLY A 144 16.87 -17.19 -20.79
C GLY A 144 16.92 -18.42 -21.68
N SER A 145 16.11 -18.47 -22.74
CA SER A 145 16.28 -19.30 -23.93
C SER A 145 17.56 -18.92 -24.66
N ASN A 146 18.68 -19.01 -23.94
CA ASN A 146 19.79 -19.77 -24.48
C ASN A 146 19.24 -21.15 -24.79
N ALA A 147 18.82 -21.32 -26.04
CA ALA A 147 18.58 -22.60 -26.66
C ALA A 147 19.83 -23.46 -26.39
N PHE A 148 19.73 -24.35 -25.41
CA PHE A 148 20.65 -25.47 -25.32
C PHE A 148 20.18 -26.48 -26.36
N ASP A 149 20.93 -26.61 -27.45
CA ASP A 149 20.82 -27.76 -28.33
C ASP A 149 21.11 -29.05 -27.53
N ALA A 150 20.56 -30.18 -27.98
CA ALA A 150 20.62 -31.48 -27.30
C ALA A 150 22.05 -32.01 -26.99
N ASP A 151 23.10 -31.34 -27.48
CA ASP A 151 24.51 -31.68 -27.27
C ASP A 151 25.23 -30.79 -26.24
N GLY A 152 24.55 -29.83 -25.59
CA GLY A 152 25.08 -29.12 -24.43
C GLY A 152 26.18 -28.07 -24.71
N THR A 153 26.32 -27.60 -25.96
CA THR A 153 27.21 -26.49 -26.31
C THR A 153 26.47 -25.17 -26.39
N ALA A 154 26.88 -24.20 -25.57
CA ALA A 154 26.42 -22.81 -25.67
C ALA A 154 27.09 -22.11 -26.86
N TYR A 155 26.32 -21.43 -27.71
CA TYR A 155 26.88 -20.46 -28.66
C TYR A 155 27.16 -19.15 -27.93
N ALA A 156 28.42 -18.73 -27.90
CA ALA A 156 28.74 -17.34 -27.64
C ALA A 156 28.33 -16.52 -28.87
N GLU A 157 27.22 -15.77 -28.80
CA GLU A 157 26.93 -14.73 -29.78
C GLU A 157 28.06 -13.70 -29.73
N THR A 158 28.99 -13.83 -30.66
CA THR A 158 30.06 -12.88 -30.91
C THR A 158 29.53 -11.88 -31.94
N THR A 159 28.89 -10.82 -31.45
CA THR A 159 28.66 -9.60 -32.24
C THR A 159 29.05 -8.40 -31.42
N GLY A 160 30.27 -7.91 -31.65
CA GLY A 160 30.76 -6.69 -31.02
C GLY A 160 32.28 -6.67 -30.97
N GLN A 161 32.88 -6.04 -31.96
CA GLN A 161 34.31 -5.77 -32.07
C GLN A 161 34.80 -5.00 -30.84
N ASP A 162 35.67 -5.60 -30.04
CA ASP A 162 36.35 -4.96 -28.91
C ASP A 162 37.74 -4.48 -29.35
N PRO A 163 38.02 -3.16 -29.40
CA PRO A 163 39.38 -2.65 -29.57
C PRO A 163 40.13 -2.70 -28.23
N ASP A 164 41.02 -3.68 -28.11
CA ASP A 164 42.25 -3.74 -27.29
C ASP A 164 42.31 -2.80 -26.05
N PRO A 165 42.08 -3.30 -24.82
CA PRO A 165 42.19 -2.47 -23.62
C PRO A 165 43.65 -2.21 -23.24
N GLN A 166 44.09 -0.95 -23.33
CA GLN A 166 45.31 -0.46 -22.70
C GLN A 166 45.19 -0.60 -21.17
N PRO A 167 46.22 -1.10 -20.46
CA PRO A 167 46.13 -1.32 -19.03
C PRO A 167 46.49 -0.02 -18.27
N TRP A 168 45.76 0.21 -17.16
CA TRP A 168 46.03 1.17 -16.07
C TRP A 168 46.08 2.67 -16.40
N GLU A 169 44.94 3.37 -16.36
CA GLU A 169 44.89 4.73 -15.80
C GLU A 169 43.66 4.86 -14.89
N ILE A 170 43.91 5.04 -13.58
CA ILE A 170 42.88 5.36 -12.59
C ILE A 170 42.77 6.89 -12.56
N PRO A 171 41.64 7.51 -12.95
CA PRO A 171 41.48 8.94 -12.76
C PRO A 171 41.29 9.24 -11.27
N SER A 172 42.22 10.02 -10.73
CA SER A 172 42.19 10.59 -9.38
C SER A 172 40.92 11.43 -9.17
N PRO A 173 40.24 11.37 -8.00
CA PRO A 173 39.14 12.27 -7.70
C PRO A 173 39.69 13.68 -7.46
N GLU A 174 39.30 14.65 -8.28
CA GLU A 174 39.54 16.07 -7.98
C GLU A 174 38.69 16.52 -6.78
N PRO A 175 39.24 17.31 -5.84
CA PRO A 175 38.48 17.83 -4.73
C PRO A 175 37.72 19.11 -5.14
N GLY A 176 36.41 19.09 -4.94
CA GLY A 176 35.64 20.28 -4.61
C GLY A 176 34.89 20.97 -5.74
N ARG A 177 33.55 20.86 -5.68
CA ARG A 177 32.69 22.01 -5.97
C ARG A 177 31.39 21.93 -5.17
N LEU A 178 31.37 22.68 -4.07
CA LEU A 178 30.14 23.10 -3.40
C LEU A 178 29.33 23.96 -4.38
N VAL A 179 28.09 23.57 -4.65
CA VAL A 179 27.13 24.45 -5.33
C VAL A 179 26.22 25.05 -4.26
N ASN A 180 26.34 26.37 -4.11
CA ASN A 180 25.50 27.22 -3.28
C ASN A 180 24.02 27.06 -3.66
N ILE A 181 23.18 26.77 -2.67
CA ILE A 181 21.73 27.00 -2.74
C ILE A 181 21.52 28.49 -2.43
N MET A 182 21.18 29.28 -3.44
CA MET A 182 20.63 30.63 -3.23
C MET A 182 19.11 30.56 -3.14
N HIS A 183 18.61 31.03 -2.01
CA HIS A 183 17.25 31.53 -1.82
C HIS A 183 16.94 32.64 -2.83
N PHE A 184 15.69 32.68 -3.32
CA PHE A 184 15.03 33.94 -3.64
C PHE A 184 13.59 33.94 -3.12
N ALA A 185 13.36 34.94 -2.27
CA ALA A 185 12.16 35.70 -1.90
C ALA A 185 10.77 35.12 -2.13
#